data_AF-A0A5E4KA88-F1
#
_entry.id   AF-A0A5E4KA88-F1
#
_cell.length_a   1.000
_cell.length_b   1.000
_cell.length_c   1.000
_cell.angle_alpha   90.00
_cell.angle_beta   90.00
_cell.angle_gamma   90.00
#
_symmetry.space_group_name_H-M   'P 1'
#
loop_
_entity.id
_entity.type
_entity.pdbx_description
1 polymer ?
#
loop_
_entity_poly.entity_id
_entity_poly.type
_entity_poly.pdbx_seq_one_letter_code
_entity_poly.pdbx_strand_id
1 'polypeptide(L)'
;MRIAPSDAPDKAIVALQNADKLQNEIKLAYKDIQEAKMEGKDVSPAEADLNRAMSIRDRLPVLWHAFDLPSFGNVTSSGIEAARKAQAESGMPATKPSTPGFGVLLSFIGITAIYLLLRRNK
;
A
#
# COMPACT_ATOMS: atom_id res chain seq x y z
N MET A 1 -17.22 8.71 -29.92
CA MET A 1 -16.02 9.00 -29.09
C MET A 1 -16.44 9.09 -27.63
N ARG A 2 -16.09 8.10 -26.80
CA ARG A 2 -16.17 8.26 -25.35
C ARG A 2 -14.92 9.02 -24.93
N ILE A 3 -15.03 10.34 -24.85
CA ILE A 3 -14.02 11.15 -24.17
C ILE A 3 -14.08 10.69 -22.72
N ALA A 4 -12.98 10.20 -22.17
CA ALA A 4 -12.93 9.85 -20.76
C ALA A 4 -13.41 11.06 -19.95
N PRO A 5 -14.28 10.88 -18.94
CA PRO A 5 -14.73 11.99 -18.11
C PRO A 5 -13.49 12.68 -17.53
N SER A 6 -13.52 14.01 -17.39
CA SER A 6 -12.32 14.81 -17.08
C SER A 6 -11.67 14.47 -15.74
N ASP A 7 -12.34 13.69 -14.91
CA ASP A 7 -11.93 13.19 -13.59
C ASP A 7 -11.23 11.82 -13.65
N ALA A 8 -11.12 11.20 -14.83
CA ALA A 8 -10.44 9.91 -15.01
C ALA A 8 -8.97 9.91 -14.54
N PRO A 9 -8.16 10.98 -14.75
CA PRO A 9 -6.80 11.06 -14.22
C PRO A 9 -6.78 11.05 -12.69
N ASP A 10 -7.65 11.82 -12.05
CA ASP A 10 -7.71 11.92 -10.58
C ASP A 10 -8.11 10.58 -9.96
N LYS A 11 -9.10 9.91 -10.56
CA LYS A 11 -9.53 8.57 -10.14
C LYS A 11 -8.43 7.52 -10.29
N ALA A 12 -7.63 7.61 -11.35
CA ALA A 12 -6.49 6.71 -11.56
C ALA A 12 -5.38 6.95 -10.51
N ILE A 13 -5.11 8.21 -10.14
CA ILE A 13 -4.18 8.54 -9.05
C ILE A 13 -4.65 7.93 -7.73
N VAL A 14 -5.93 8.11 -7.39
CA VAL A 14 -6.52 7.56 -6.16
C VAL A 14 -6.44 6.02 -6.15
N ALA A 15 -6.70 5.38 -7.29
CA ALA A 15 -6.57 3.93 -7.44
C ALA A 15 -5.14 3.46 -7.15
N LEU A 16 -4.13 4.11 -7.74
CA LEU A 16 -2.72 3.77 -7.48
C LEU A 16 -2.33 3.98 -6.02
N GLN A 17 -2.73 5.09 -5.41
CA GLN A 17 -2.49 5.37 -3.99
C GLN A 17 -3.11 4.29 -3.08
N ASN A 18 -4.31 3.82 -3.42
CA ASN A 18 -4.96 2.75 -2.68
C ASN A 18 -4.23 1.41 -2.86
N ALA A 19 -3.71 1.11 -4.06
CA ALA A 19 -2.93 -0.10 -4.30
C ALA A 19 -1.63 -0.11 -3.50
N ASP A 20 -0.92 1.02 -3.45
CA ASP A 20 0.27 1.20 -2.61
C ASP A 20 -0.08 1.03 -1.12
N LYS A 21 -1.20 1.61 -0.68
CA LYS A 21 -1.69 1.46 0.69
C LYS A 21 -1.98 0.00 1.02
N LEU A 22 -2.65 -0.74 0.13
CA LEU A 22 -2.88 -2.18 0.28
C LEU A 22 -1.56 -2.94 0.46
N GLN A 23 -0.56 -2.66 -0.39
CA GLN A 23 0.74 -3.32 -0.28
C GLN A 23 1.43 -3.06 1.07
N ASN A 24 1.32 -1.83 1.59
CA ASN A 24 1.88 -1.49 2.89
C ASN A 24 1.15 -2.18 4.04
N GLU A 25 -0.17 -2.22 4.01
CA GLU A 25 -0.98 -2.90 5.03
C GLU A 25 -0.71 -4.42 5.04
N ILE A 26 -0.52 -5.04 3.86
CA ILE A 26 -0.09 -6.45 3.74
C ILE A 26 1.28 -6.67 4.39
N LYS A 27 2.25 -5.75 4.17
CA LYS A 27 3.59 -5.86 4.79
C LYS A 27 3.52 -5.76 6.31
N LEU A 28 2.71 -4.85 6.84
CA LEU A 28 2.49 -4.70 8.28
C LEU A 28 1.83 -5.95 8.86
N ALA A 29 0.73 -6.42 8.26
CA ALA A 29 0.06 -7.65 8.66
C ALA A 29 0.99 -8.86 8.67
N TYR A 30 1.81 -9.02 7.62
CA TYR A 30 2.80 -10.08 7.56
C TYR A 30 3.81 -9.99 8.71
N LYS A 31 4.34 -8.79 8.99
CA LYS A 31 5.28 -8.59 10.09
C LYS A 31 4.64 -8.94 11.44
N ASP A 32 3.44 -8.44 11.71
CA ASP A 32 2.73 -8.65 12.97
C ASP A 32 2.42 -10.14 13.18
N ILE A 33 2.02 -10.86 12.12
CA ILE A 33 1.82 -12.32 12.17
C ILE A 33 3.12 -13.05 12.47
N GLN A 34 4.25 -12.67 11.86
CA GLN A 34 5.54 -13.30 12.15
C GLN A 34 5.95 -13.06 13.60
N GLU A 35 5.72 -11.87 14.13
CA GLU A 35 5.98 -11.55 15.54
C GLU A 35 5.10 -12.37 16.48
N ALA A 36 3.81 -12.45 16.22
CA ALA A 36 2.87 -13.26 16.99
C ALA A 36 3.21 -14.76 16.95
N LYS A 37 3.68 -15.28 15.81
CA LYS A 37 4.19 -16.67 15.71
C LYS A 37 5.40 -16.92 16.60
N MET A 38 6.34 -15.97 16.65
CA MET A 38 7.51 -16.08 17.52
C MET A 38 7.12 -16.06 19.01
N GLU A 39 6.03 -15.37 19.35
CA GLU A 39 5.43 -15.39 20.70
C GLU A 39 4.59 -16.64 20.99
N GLY A 40 4.45 -17.57 20.03
CA GLY A 40 3.67 -18.80 20.19
C GLY A 40 2.16 -18.61 20.19
N LYS A 41 1.67 -17.48 19.66
CA LYS A 41 0.24 -17.21 19.51
C LYS A 41 -0.35 -18.01 18.35
N ASP A 42 -1.62 -18.37 18.47
CA ASP A 42 -2.38 -18.89 17.33
C ASP A 42 -2.72 -17.74 16.37
N VAL A 43 -2.13 -17.79 15.18
CA VAL A 43 -2.30 -16.78 14.13
C VAL A 43 -3.12 -17.29 12.95
N SER A 44 -3.69 -18.50 13.04
CA SER A 44 -4.50 -19.11 11.97
C SER A 44 -5.58 -18.16 11.39
N PRO A 45 -6.37 -17.41 12.20
CA PRO A 45 -7.35 -16.47 11.65
C PRO A 45 -6.68 -15.29 10.92
N ALA A 46 -5.61 -14.74 11.51
CA ALA A 46 -4.86 -13.64 10.91
C ALA A 46 -4.21 -14.03 9.56
N GLU A 47 -3.72 -15.26 9.44
CA GLU A 47 -3.17 -15.78 8.17
C GLU A 47 -4.23 -15.92 7.08
N ALA A 48 -5.45 -16.34 7.44
CA ALA A 48 -6.55 -16.43 6.48
C ALA A 48 -6.89 -15.05 5.89
N ASP A 49 -6.94 -14.03 6.73
CA ASP A 49 -7.20 -12.66 6.31
C ASP A 49 -6.02 -12.03 5.53
N LEU A 50 -4.78 -12.33 5.91
CA LEU A 50 -3.60 -11.93 5.14
C LEU A 50 -3.63 -12.56 3.73
N ASN A 51 -3.93 -13.85 3.64
CA ASN A 51 -4.05 -14.56 2.36
C ASN A 51 -5.16 -13.96 1.49
N ARG A 52 -6.28 -13.56 2.10
CA ARG A 52 -7.35 -12.83 1.41
C ARG A 52 -6.84 -11.51 0.85
N ALA A 53 -6.14 -10.70 1.65
CA ALA A 53 -5.57 -9.42 1.20
C ALA A 53 -4.56 -9.61 0.05
N MET A 54 -3.69 -10.63 0.13
CA MET A 54 -2.75 -10.98 -0.94
C MET A 54 -3.47 -11.38 -2.23
N SER A 55 -4.51 -12.21 -2.14
CA SER A 55 -5.29 -12.63 -3.30
C SER A 55 -5.97 -11.45 -4.02
N ILE A 56 -6.36 -10.43 -3.26
CA ILE A 56 -6.94 -9.19 -3.77
C ILE A 56 -5.89 -8.38 -4.52
N ARG A 57 -4.71 -8.18 -3.91
CA ARG A 57 -3.57 -7.51 -4.55
C ARG A 57 -3.24 -8.14 -5.90
N ASP A 58 -3.22 -9.47 -5.96
CA ASP A 58 -2.84 -10.22 -7.16
C ASP A 58 -3.88 -10.08 -8.30
N ARG A 59 -5.13 -9.69 -7.98
CA ARG A 59 -6.19 -9.39 -8.96
C ARG A 59 -6.20 -7.95 -9.45
N LEU A 60 -5.54 -7.02 -8.75
CA LEU A 60 -5.53 -5.60 -9.13
C LEU A 60 -4.98 -5.33 -10.54
N PRO A 61 -3.91 -6.00 -11.03
CA PRO A 61 -3.43 -5.77 -12.39
C PRO A 61 -4.50 -6.04 -13.46
N VAL A 62 -5.33 -7.06 -13.27
CA VAL A 62 -6.42 -7.39 -14.20
C VAL A 62 -7.45 -6.26 -14.26
N LEU A 63 -7.84 -5.73 -13.10
CA LEU A 63 -8.79 -4.60 -13.01
C LEU A 63 -8.20 -3.30 -13.58
N TRP A 64 -6.90 -3.09 -13.37
CA TRP A 64 -6.17 -1.95 -13.93
C TRP A 64 -6.13 -2.00 -15.46
N HIS A 65 -5.80 -3.16 -16.03
CA HIS A 65 -5.77 -3.34 -17.48
C HIS A 65 -7.17 -3.24 -18.13
N ALA A 66 -8.22 -3.61 -17.39
CA ALA A 66 -9.61 -3.42 -17.80
C ALA A 66 -10.10 -1.97 -17.68
N PHE A 67 -9.30 -1.07 -17.08
CA PHE A 67 -9.66 0.32 -16.79
C PHE A 67 -10.94 0.47 -15.93
N ASP A 68 -11.27 -0.56 -15.14
CA ASP A 68 -12.44 -0.57 -14.26
C ASP A 68 -12.09 0.06 -12.90
N LEU A 69 -11.95 1.40 -12.89
CA LEU A 69 -11.55 2.17 -11.71
C LEU A 69 -12.52 2.03 -10.51
N PRO A 70 -13.86 1.98 -10.69
CA PRO A 70 -14.78 1.74 -9.57
C PRO A 70 -14.58 0.37 -8.92
N SER A 71 -14.49 -0.70 -9.70
CA SER A 71 -14.23 -2.04 -9.16
C SER A 71 -12.85 -2.13 -8.53
N PHE A 72 -11.85 -1.47 -9.14
CA PHE A 72 -10.51 -1.37 -8.60
C PHE A 72 -10.53 -0.76 -7.18
N GLY A 73 -11.22 0.37 -7.01
CA GLY A 73 -11.33 1.04 -5.71
C GLY A 73 -12.01 0.16 -4.65
N ASN A 74 -13.13 -0.48 -4.99
CA ASN A 74 -13.87 -1.35 -4.07
C ASN A 74 -13.06 -2.58 -3.65
N VAL A 75 -12.44 -3.25 -4.61
CA VAL A 75 -11.64 -4.45 -4.38
C VAL A 75 -10.41 -4.10 -3.53
N THR A 76 -9.75 -2.98 -3.82
CA THR A 76 -8.59 -2.51 -3.04
C THR A 76 -8.98 -2.17 -1.59
N SER A 77 -10.10 -1.48 -1.37
CA SER A 77 -10.60 -1.19 -0.02
C SER A 77 -10.89 -2.46 0.79
N SER A 78 -11.53 -3.46 0.17
CA SER A 78 -11.74 -4.76 0.82
C SER A 78 -10.44 -5.47 1.18
N GLY A 79 -9.41 -5.35 0.34
CA GLY A 79 -8.07 -5.87 0.64
C GLY A 79 -7.41 -5.17 1.83
N ILE A 80 -7.56 -3.84 1.92
CA ILE A 80 -7.02 -3.04 3.03
C ILE A 80 -7.71 -3.44 4.34
N GLU A 81 -9.03 -3.62 4.32
CA GLU A 81 -9.80 -4.09 5.47
C GLU A 81 -9.34 -5.48 5.92
N ALA A 82 -9.15 -6.42 4.98
CA ALA A 82 -8.63 -7.75 5.28
C ALA A 82 -7.22 -7.69 5.90
N ALA A 83 -6.32 -6.87 5.36
CA ALA A 83 -4.98 -6.71 5.92
C ALA A 83 -5.00 -6.11 7.34
N ARG A 84 -5.88 -5.14 7.61
CA ARG A 84 -6.06 -4.56 8.95
C ARG A 84 -6.68 -5.55 9.93
N LYS A 85 -7.61 -6.38 9.45
CA LYS A 85 -8.22 -7.45 10.25
C LYS A 85 -7.16 -8.49 10.63
N ALA A 86 -6.29 -8.87 9.70
CA ALA A 86 -5.13 -9.71 9.97
C ALA A 86 -4.18 -9.12 11.03
N GLN A 87 -3.89 -7.80 10.98
CA GLN A 87 -3.13 -7.12 12.03
C GLN A 87 -3.84 -7.21 13.39
N ALA A 88 -5.14 -6.93 13.45
CA ALA A 88 -5.90 -6.99 14.70
C ALA A 88 -5.95 -8.41 15.29
N GLU A 89 -6.13 -9.43 14.45
CA GLU A 89 -6.20 -10.83 14.84
C GLU A 89 -4.83 -11.42 15.21
N SER A 90 -3.73 -10.80 14.79
CA SER A 90 -2.38 -11.20 15.24
C SER A 90 -2.14 -10.99 16.74
N GLY A 91 -2.97 -10.15 17.39
CA GLY A 91 -2.79 -9.80 18.80
C GLY A 91 -1.52 -8.98 19.07
N MET A 92 -0.96 -8.35 18.04
CA MET A 92 0.14 -7.39 18.16
C MET A 92 -0.42 -5.97 18.34
N PRO A 93 0.28 -5.08 19.08
CA PRO A 93 -0.14 -3.69 19.20
C PRO A 93 -0.12 -3.02 17.83
N ALA A 94 -1.19 -2.30 17.49
CA ALA A 94 -1.35 -1.66 16.19
C ALA A 94 -0.14 -0.80 15.83
N THR A 95 0.60 -1.19 14.79
CA THR A 95 1.69 -0.38 14.25
C THR A 95 1.07 0.87 13.63
N LYS A 96 1.47 2.07 14.12
CA LYS A 96 1.01 3.35 13.55
C LYS A 96 1.20 3.33 12.03
N PRO A 97 0.20 3.75 11.23
CA PRO A 97 0.31 3.75 9.78
C PRO A 97 1.53 4.57 9.37
N SER A 98 2.51 3.91 8.77
CA SER A 98 3.68 4.56 8.19
C SER A 98 3.24 5.22 6.90
N THR A 99 2.87 6.50 6.95
CA THR A 99 2.55 7.29 5.77
C THR A 99 3.77 7.28 4.82
N PRO A 100 3.75 6.54 3.71
CA PRO A 100 4.86 6.54 2.76
C PRO A 100 4.68 7.78 1.90
N GLY A 101 5.14 8.93 2.39
CA GLY A 101 4.91 10.21 1.71
C GLY A 101 5.92 11.31 2.00
N PHE A 102 6.72 11.23 3.06
CA PHE A 102 7.63 12.32 3.45
C PHE A 102 9.12 12.03 3.26
N GLY A 103 9.53 10.77 3.07
CA GLY A 103 10.96 10.40 2.99
C GLY A 103 11.60 10.63 1.61
N VAL A 104 10.83 10.46 0.52
CA VAL A 104 11.40 10.45 -0.85
C VAL A 104 11.64 11.86 -1.40
N LEU A 105 10.87 12.86 -0.94
CA LEU A 105 11.04 14.25 -1.38
C LEU A 105 12.31 14.92 -0.83
N LEU A 106 12.80 14.51 0.35
CA LEU A 106 14.02 15.07 0.93
C LEU A 106 15.30 14.58 0.23
N SER A 107 15.29 13.41 -0.40
CA SER A 107 16.46 12.88 -1.10
C SER A 107 16.83 13.69 -2.36
N PHE A 108 15.87 14.31 -3.04
CA PHE A 108 16.14 15.09 -4.26
C PHE A 108 16.65 16.51 -3.99
N ILE A 109 16.29 17.13 -2.86
CA ILE A 109 16.80 18.45 -2.47
C ILE A 109 18.28 18.35 -2.06
N GLY A 110 18.66 17.28 -1.35
CA GLY A 110 20.06 17.06 -0.94
C GLY A 110 21.00 16.90 -2.12
N ILE A 111 20.62 16.13 -3.14
CA ILE A 111 21.45 15.87 -4.32
C ILE A 111 21.61 17.14 -5.17
N THR A 112 20.55 17.94 -5.33
CA THR A 112 20.63 19.21 -6.08
C THR A 112 21.46 20.28 -5.35
N ALA A 113 21.38 20.35 -4.01
CA ALA A 113 22.22 21.25 -3.22
C ALA A 113 23.72 20.91 -3.31
N ILE A 114 24.07 19.62 -3.24
CA ILE A 114 25.46 19.15 -3.41
C ILE A 114 25.97 19.45 -4.82
N TYR A 115 25.16 19.18 -5.85
CA TYR A 115 25.52 19.46 -7.24
C TYR A 115 25.78 20.96 -7.49
N LEU A 116 24.94 21.85 -6.94
CA LEU A 116 25.11 23.30 -7.10
C LEU A 116 26.33 23.84 -6.33
N LEU A 117 26.65 23.28 -5.16
CA LEU A 117 27.87 23.65 -4.41
C LEU A 117 29.15 23.24 -5.14
N LEU A 118 29.18 22.03 -5.72
CA LEU A 118 30.32 21.55 -6.50
C LEU A 118 30.54 22.35 -7.79
N ARG A 119 29.46 22.85 -8.42
CA ARG A 119 29.54 23.67 -9.64
C ARG A 119 30.04 25.09 -9.37
N ARG A 120 29.86 25.63 -8.17
CA ARG A 120 30.28 27.00 -7.81
C ARG A 120 31.75 27.11 -7.40
N ASN A 121 32.42 25.99 -7.10
CA ASN A 121 33.84 25.92 -6.73
C ASN A 121 34.76 25.49 -7.89
N LYS A 122 34.27 25.53 -9.14
CA LYS A 122 35.07 25.54 -10.37
C LYS A 122 34.86 26.88 -11.07
#